data_AF-A0A670ZVX2-F1
#
_entry.id   AF-A0A670ZVX2-F1
#
_cell.length_a   1.000
_cell.length_b   1.000
_cell.length_c   1.000
_cell.angle_alpha   90.00
_cell.angle_beta   90.00
_cell.angle_gamma   90.00
#
_symmetry.space_group_name_H-M   'P 1'
#
loop_
_entity.id
_entity.type
_entity.pdbx_description
1 polymer ?
#
loop_
_entity_poly.entity_id
_entity_poly.type
_entity_poly.pdbx_seq_one_letter_code
_entity_poly.pdbx_strand_id
1 'polypeptide(L)' 'MAGASVKVAVRVRPFNSREMSKDSKCIIQMTGNTTSE' A
#
# COMPACT_ATOMS: atom_id res chain seq x y z
N MET A 1 16.89 -8.67 -19.43
CA MET A 1 15.43 -8.81 -19.26
C MET A 1 14.77 -7.82 -20.19
N ALA A 2 14.48 -8.26 -21.43
CA ALA A 2 13.87 -7.42 -22.45
C ALA A 2 12.33 -7.54 -22.36
N GLY A 3 11.60 -6.42 -22.52
CA GLY A 3 10.25 -6.44 -23.07
C GLY A 3 9.05 -6.31 -22.14
N ALA A 4 9.01 -5.34 -21.23
CA ALA A 4 7.74 -4.95 -20.60
C ALA A 4 7.65 -3.42 -20.44
N SER A 5 6.87 -2.75 -21.30
CA SER A 5 6.35 -1.39 -21.04
C SER A 5 5.13 -1.48 -20.10
N VAL A 6 5.29 -2.20 -18.99
CA VAL A 6 4.22 -2.42 -18.02
C VAL A 6 4.44 -1.42 -16.89
N LYS A 7 3.50 -0.51 -16.73
CA LYS A 7 3.46 0.41 -15.59
C LYS A 7 2.63 -0.25 -14.48
N VAL A 8 3.26 -0.45 -13.32
CA VAL A 8 2.59 -0.94 -12.12
C VAL A 8 2.45 0.22 -11.15
N ALA A 9 1.29 0.33 -10.52
CA ALA A 9 1.03 1.28 -9.45
C ALA A 9 0.38 0.55 -8.27
N VAL A 10 0.64 1.06 -7.08
CA VAL A 10 0.07 0.56 -5.83
C VAL A 10 -0.66 1.69 -5.12
N ARG A 11 -1.73 1.35 -4.38
CA ARG A 11 -2.53 2.30 -3.61
C ARG A 11 -2.82 1.73 -2.23
N VAL A 12 -2.33 2.40 -1.20
CA VAL A 12 -2.76 2.15 0.17
C VAL A 12 -4.11 2.85 0.39
N ARG A 13 -5.09 2.12 0.92
CA ARG A 13 -6.40 2.69 1.30
C ARG A 13 -6.42 3.05 2.78
N PRO A 14 -7.27 4.01 3.19
CA PRO A 14 -7.53 4.26 4.61
C PRO A 14 -8.17 3.05 5.30
N PHE A 15 -8.17 3.09 6.63
CA PHE A 15 -8.87 2.11 7.44
C PHE A 15 -10.38 2.13 7.20
N ASN A 16 -10.98 0.95 7.15
CA ASN A 16 -12.43 0.77 7.15
C ASN A 16 -12.97 0.64 8.58
N SER A 17 -14.30 0.62 8.73
CA SER A 17 -14.97 0.53 10.04
C SER A 17 -14.55 -0.70 10.86
N ARG A 18 -14.26 -1.83 10.20
CA ARG A 18 -13.80 -3.05 10.88
C ARG A 18 -12.41 -2.85 11.46
N GLU A 19 -11.49 -2.30 10.68
CA GLU A 19 -10.10 -2.05 11.09
C GLU A 19 -10.02 -1.05 12.24
N MET A 20 -10.83 0.02 12.18
CA MET A 20 -10.99 0.98 13.28
C MET A 20 -11.58 0.32 14.53
N SER A 21 -12.62 -0.52 14.40
CA SER A 21 -13.26 -1.20 15.55
C SER A 21 -12.36 -2.23 16.25
N LYS A 22 -11.27 -2.64 15.60
CA LYS A 22 -10.33 -3.65 16.08
C LYS A 22 -8.97 -3.06 16.44
N ASP A 23 -8.84 -1.73 16.48
CA ASP A 23 -7.59 -1.02 16.75
C ASP A 23 -6.43 -1.56 15.90
N SER A 24 -6.71 -1.80 14.61
CA SER A 24 -5.74 -2.41 13.70
C SER A 24 -4.56 -1.47 13.46
N LYS A 25 -3.34 -2.04 13.43
CA LYS A 25 -2.12 -1.27 13.22
C LYS A 25 -1.87 -1.04 11.73
N CYS A 26 -1.40 0.15 11.37
CA CYS A 26 -0.92 0.42 10.03
C CYS A 26 0.49 -0.14 9.91
N ILE A 27 0.66 -1.17 9.09
CA ILE A 27 1.93 -1.90 8.86
C ILE A 27 2.49 -1.64 7.45
N ILE A 28 2.08 -0.53 6.85
CA ILE A 28 2.51 -0.20 5.50
C ILE A 28 2.76 1.30 5.47
N GLN A 29 3.90 1.68 4.93
CA GLN A 29 4.30 3.06 4.77
C GLN A 29 4.71 3.31 3.33
N MET A 30 4.47 4.53 2.85
CA MET A 30 4.90 4.95 1.52
C MET A 30 5.86 6.13 1.66
N THR A 31 7.04 6.00 1.08
CA THR A 31 8.02 7.09 0.94
C THR A 31 8.28 7.31 -0.54
N GLY A 32 7.78 8.43 -1.08
CA GLY A 32 7.80 8.67 -2.52
C GLY A 32 7.04 7.59 -3.29
N ASN A 33 7.74 6.92 -4.20
CA ASN A 33 7.23 5.80 -5.01
C ASN A 33 7.59 4.41 -4.41
N THR A 34 8.22 4.39 -3.23
CA THR A 34 8.57 3.16 -2.52
C THR A 34 7.50 2.84 -1.47
N THR A 35 7.07 1.58 -1.42
CA THR A 35 6.17 1.05 -0.37
C THR A 35 6.94 0.06 0.47
N SER A 36 6.90 0.24 1.78
CA SER A 36 7.61 -0.58 2.79
C SER A 36 6.64 -1.03 3.87
N GLU A 37 6.98 -2.11 4.58
CA GLU A 37 6.30 -2.55 5.81
C GLU A 37 6.50 -1.59 6.99
#